data_AF-A0A942H2X0-F1
#
_entry.id   AF-A0A942H2X0-F1
#
_cell.length_a   1.000
_cell.length_b   1.000
_cell.length_c   1.000
_cell.angle_alpha   90.00
_cell.angle_beta   90.00
_cell.angle_gamma   90.00
#
_symmetry.space_group_name_H-M   'P 1'
#
loop_
_entity.id
_entity.type
_entity.pdbx_description
1 polymer ?
#
loop_
_entity_poly.entity_id
_entity_poly.type
_entity_poly.pdbx_seq_one_letter_code
_entity_poly.pdbx_strand_id
1 'polypeptide(L)' 'MSVDSKTRFVEQKARYRAYVRNLPLSERLRHLETLQEQSYEIMRIREANGGKPVSEGWRRWAQAQEELAIKK' A
#
# COMPACT_ATOMS: atom_id res chain seq x y z
N MET A 1 11.88 -20.04 -1.03
CA MET A 1 11.99 -18.57 -0.85
C MET A 1 13.28 -18.29 -0.10
N SER A 2 14.28 -17.64 -0.72
CA SER A 2 15.58 -17.40 -0.08
C SER A 2 15.43 -16.53 1.18
N VAL A 3 16.18 -16.88 2.23
CA VAL A 3 16.25 -16.18 3.52
C VAL A 3 16.60 -14.69 3.32
N ASP A 4 17.38 -14.37 2.29
CA ASP A 4 17.79 -13.01 1.92
C ASP A 4 16.61 -12.09 1.57
N SER A 5 15.53 -12.64 1.01
CA SER A 5 14.35 -11.85 0.61
C SER A 5 13.56 -11.34 1.81
N LYS A 6 13.49 -12.13 2.89
CA LYS A 6 12.78 -11.75 4.12
C LYS A 6 13.54 -10.68 4.88
N THR A 7 14.86 -10.84 5.02
CA THR A 7 15.71 -9.86 5.70
C THR A 7 15.67 -8.50 4.99
N ARG A 8 15.78 -8.50 3.65
CA ARG A 8 15.66 -7.29 2.84
C ARG A 8 14.31 -6.58 2.99
N PHE A 9 13.22 -7.34 3.05
CA PHE A 9 11.87 -6.78 3.26
C PHE A 9 11.72 -6.13 4.63
N VAL A 10 12.22 -6.77 5.69
CA VAL A 10 12.18 -6.23 7.05
C VAL A 10 12.97 -4.93 7.16
N GLU A 11 14.17 -4.88 6.57
CA GLU A 11 15.01 -3.69 6.53
C GLU A 11 14.37 -2.55 5.75
N GLN A 12 13.81 -2.81 4.57
CA GLN A 12 13.07 -1.80 3.80
C GLN A 12 11.89 -1.25 4.61
N LYS A 13 11.14 -2.11 5.29
CA LYS A 13 10.01 -1.69 6.12
C LYS A 13 10.46 -0.85 7.31
N ALA A 14 11.62 -1.12 7.90
CA ALA A 14 12.19 -0.32 8.97
C ALA A 14 12.62 1.07 8.46
N ARG A 15 13.32 1.12 7.32
CA ARG A 15 13.71 2.39 6.66
C ARG A 15 12.50 3.23 6.29
N TYR A 16 11.47 2.62 5.71
CA TYR A 16 10.22 3.31 5.37
C TYR A 16 9.54 3.90 6.60
N ARG A 17 9.45 3.14 7.71
CA ARG A 17 8.89 3.64 8.97
C ARG A 17 9.68 4.81 9.55
N ALA A 18 11.01 4.77 9.46
CA ALA A 18 11.85 5.88 9.88
C ALA A 18 11.61 7.13 9.01
N TYR A 19 11.54 6.96 7.68
CA TYR A 19 11.21 8.02 6.74
C TYR A 19 9.86 8.69 7.06
N VAL A 20 8.79 7.91 7.18
CA VAL A 20 7.44 8.43 7.47
C VAL A 20 7.37 9.19 8.79
N ARG A 21 8.12 8.77 9.83
CA ARG A 21 8.15 9.48 11.11
C ARG A 21 8.75 10.88 11.00
N ASN A 22 9.70 11.06 10.09
CA ASN A 22 10.41 12.32 9.88
C ASN A 22 9.69 13.27 8.92
N LEU A 23 8.59 12.85 8.29
CA LEU A 23 7.79 13.72 7.44
C LEU A 23 7.06 14.80 8.24
N PRO A 24 6.80 15.98 7.64
CA PRO A 24 5.90 16.98 8.20
C PRO A 24 4.54 16.38 8.56
N LEU A 25 3.89 16.91 9.61
CA LEU A 25 2.59 16.39 10.07
C LEU A 25 1.55 16.33 8.95
N SER A 26 1.48 17.37 8.11
CA SER A 26 0.57 17.43 6.96
C SER A 26 0.79 16.31 5.95
N GLU A 27 2.04 15.95 5.68
CA GLU A 27 2.37 14.83 4.78
C GLU A 27 2.03 13.48 5.38
N ARG A 28 2.23 13.31 6.69
CA ARG A 28 1.82 12.08 7.39
C ARG A 28 0.30 11.91 7.38
N LEU A 29 -0.45 13.01 7.57
CA LEU A 29 -1.92 12.99 7.51
C LEU A 29 -2.39 12.60 6.11
N ARG A 30 -1.84 13.21 5.05
CA ARG A 30 -2.13 12.81 3.66
C ARG A 30 -1.86 11.33 3.43
N HIS A 31 -0.73 10.82 3.94
CA HIS A 31 -0.39 9.41 3.78
C HIS A 31 -1.39 8.48 4.49
N LEU A 32 -1.87 8.86 5.67
CA LEU A 32 -2.91 8.11 6.39
C LEU A 32 -4.24 8.15 5.66
N GLU A 33 -4.64 9.30 5.11
CA GLU A 33 -5.85 9.44 4.30
C GLU A 33 -5.79 8.52 3.07
N THR A 34 -4.68 8.51 2.33
CA THR A 34 -4.49 7.61 1.19
C THR A 34 -4.60 6.13 1.59
N LEU A 35 -3.98 5.73 2.70
CA LEU A 35 -4.08 4.35 3.20
C LEU A 35 -5.52 3.99 3.60
N GLN A 36 -6.25 4.93 4.17
CA GLN A 36 -7.66 4.76 4.54
C GLN A 36 -8.55 4.60 3.31
N GLU A 37 -8.34 5.41 2.27
CA GLU A 37 -9.05 5.30 0.98
C GLU A 37 -8.81 3.93 0.31
N GLN A 38 -7.55 3.50 0.26
CA GLN A 38 -7.18 2.17 -0.25
C GLN A 38 -7.84 1.04 0.54
N SER A 39 -7.90 1.17 1.87
CA SER A 39 -8.57 0.20 2.75
C SER A 39 -10.06 0.07 2.39
N TYR A 40 -10.76 1.19 2.21
CA TYR A 40 -12.17 1.18 1.83
C TYR A 40 -12.40 0.58 0.45
N GLU A 41 -11.52 0.87 -0.51
CA GLU A 41 -11.62 0.30 -1.85
C GLU A 41 -11.45 -1.23 -1.82
N ILE A 42 -10.47 -1.73 -1.06
CA ILE A 42 -10.28 -3.18 -0.86
C ILE A 42 -11.52 -3.82 -0.24
N MET A 43 -12.11 -3.18 0.78
CA MET A 43 -13.34 -3.67 1.41
C MET A 43 -14.50 -3.72 0.43
N ARG A 44 -14.73 -2.63 -0.33
CA ARG A 44 -15.79 -2.52 -1.34
C ARG A 44 -15.70 -3.64 -2.37
N ILE A 45 -14.49 -3.95 -2.84
CA ILE A 45 -14.26 -5.01 -3.83
C ILE A 45 -14.43 -6.40 -3.21
N ARG A 46 -14.00 -6.59 -1.96
CA ARG A 46 -14.26 -7.84 -1.24
C ARG A 46 -15.74 -8.08 -1.09
N GLU A 47 -16.50 -7.07 -0.69
CA GLU A 47 -17.96 -7.15 -0.57
C GLU A 47 -18.61 -7.50 -1.92
N ALA A 48 -18.24 -6.80 -2.99
CA ALA A 48 -18.72 -7.09 -4.35
C ALA A 48 -18.37 -8.51 -4.83
N ASN A 49 -17.26 -9.08 -4.35
CA ASN A 49 -16.83 -10.45 -4.66
C ASN A 49 -17.35 -11.51 -3.66
N GLY A 50 -18.30 -11.15 -2.79
CA GLY A 50 -18.90 -12.07 -1.81
C GLY A 50 -17.95 -12.43 -0.67
N GLY A 51 -17.13 -11.49 -0.23
CA GLY A 51 -16.13 -11.66 0.86
C GLY A 51 -14.84 -12.34 0.42
N LYS A 52 -14.72 -12.75 -0.85
CA LYS A 52 -13.52 -13.42 -1.36
C LYS A 52 -12.33 -12.44 -1.46
N PRO A 53 -11.10 -12.92 -1.29
CA PRO A 53 -9.91 -12.09 -1.45
C PRO A 53 -9.86 -11.42 -2.83
N VAL A 54 -9.37 -10.19 -2.87
CA VAL A 54 -9.19 -9.43 -4.11
C VAL A 54 -8.24 -10.20 -5.04
N SER A 55 -8.65 -10.35 -6.29
CA SER A 55 -7.88 -11.07 -7.31
C SER A 55 -6.52 -10.42 -7.56
N GLU A 56 -5.55 -11.22 -7.98
CA GLU A 56 -4.20 -10.73 -8.26
C GLU A 56 -4.19 -9.73 -9.43
N GLY A 57 -5.04 -9.94 -10.44
CA GLY A 57 -5.19 -9.02 -11.57
C GLY A 57 -5.66 -7.63 -11.15
N TRP A 58 -6.63 -7.55 -10.22
CA TRP A 58 -7.07 -6.27 -9.70
C TRP A 58 -5.97 -5.58 -8.88
N ARG A 59 -5.26 -6.33 -8.03
CA ARG A 59 -4.12 -5.78 -7.26
C ARG A 59 -3.04 -5.17 -8.16
N ARG A 60 -2.70 -5.85 -9.27
CA ARG A 60 -1.73 -5.34 -10.25
C ARG A 60 -2.23 -4.09 -10.97
N TRP A 61 -3.52 -4.04 -11.31
CA TRP A 61 -4.13 -2.83 -11.90
C TRP A 61 -4.09 -1.65 -10.93
N ALA A 62 -4.47 -1.85 -9.67
CA ALA A 62 -4.46 -0.80 -8.65
C ALA A 62 -3.04 -0.26 -8.40
N GLN A 63 -2.06 -1.15 -8.29
CA GLN A 63 -0.66 -0.77 -8.14
C GLN A 63 -0.15 0.06 -9.35
N ALA A 64 -0.55 -0.31 -10.56
CA ALA A 64 -0.21 0.47 -11.76
C ALA A 64 -0.87 1.87 -11.76
N GLN A 65 -2.08 2.01 -11.20
CA GLN A 65 -2.72 3.33 -11.04
C GLN A 65 -1.97 4.21 -10.03
N GLU A 66 -1.49 3.65 -8.93
CA GLU A 66 -0.65 4.38 -7.96
C GLU A 66 0.68 4.84 -8.56
N GLU A 67 1.35 3.97 -9.31
CA GLU A 67 2.59 4.32 -10.01
C GLU A 67 2.40 5.42 -11.06
N LEU A 68 1.23 5.47 -11.71
CA LEU A 68 0.85 6.55 -12.64
C LEU A 68 0.52 7.86 -11.90
N ALA A 69 -0.11 7.78 -10.72
CA ALA A 69 -0.44 8.95 -9.90
C ALA A 69 0.82 9.62 -9.31
N ILE A 70 1.86 8.85 -8.97
CA ILE A 70 3.15 9.36 -8.48
C ILE A 70 3.98 10.04 -9.59
N LYS A 71 3.72 9.71 -10.86
CA LYS A 71 4.43 10.28 -12.02
C LYS A 71 3.85 11.61 -12.53
N LYS A 72 2.75 12.10 -11.96
CA LYS A 72 2.17 13.42 -12.27
C LYS A 72 2.60 14.45 -11.24
#